data_AF-X1EWC8-F1
#
_entry.id   AF-X1EWC8-F1
#
_cell.length_a   1.000
_cell.length_b   1.000
_cell.length_c   1.000
_cell.angle_alpha   90.00
_cell.angle_beta   90.00
_cell.angle_gamma   90.00
#
_symmetry.space_group_name_H-M   'P 1'
#
loop_
_entity.id
_entity.type
_entity.pdbx_description
1 polymer ?
#
loop_
_entity_poly.entity_id
_entity_poly.type
_entity_poly.pdbx_seq_one_letter_code
_entity_poly.pdbx_strand_id
1 'polypeptide(L)'
;MKSVEIRNCNSRFHKNIGKYTVSLKDSCFHCGLCVEICPYCVFDRIDGFNHVSIPNSAGCLGPDCKEGPYYCTTKCPVDAIKIELDPQWKTLGDFRWTPDLIITTWQQAETGEIPRGNLEYRIGASGGGFDVFDFTIDDVTAISSEKIDDIIT
;
A
#
# COMPACT_ATOMS: atom_id res chain seq x y z
N MET A 1 -20.64 -26.27 -7.60
CA MET A 1 -19.30 -26.09 -6.99
C MET A 1 -19.49 -25.34 -5.69
N LYS A 2 -19.01 -25.85 -4.55
CA LYS A 2 -18.94 -25.04 -3.34
C LYS A 2 -17.84 -24.00 -3.55
N SER A 3 -18.18 -22.72 -3.52
CA SER A 3 -17.22 -21.63 -3.57
C SER A 3 -16.27 -21.72 -2.38
N VAL A 4 -15.00 -21.37 -2.58
CA VAL A 4 -14.03 -21.23 -1.48
C VAL A 4 -14.49 -20.06 -0.62
N GLU A 5 -14.64 -20.28 0.69
CA GLU A 5 -15.00 -19.24 1.65
C GLU A 5 -13.73 -18.45 1.98
N ILE A 6 -13.66 -17.19 1.55
CA ILE A 6 -12.55 -16.28 1.87
C ILE A 6 -12.79 -15.72 3.27
N ARG A 7 -11.84 -15.96 4.19
CA ARG A 7 -11.87 -15.39 5.54
C ARG A 7 -10.75 -14.38 5.67
N ASN A 8 -11.09 -13.17 6.10
CA ASN A 8 -10.12 -12.14 6.38
C ASN A 8 -9.25 -12.55 7.58
N CYS A 9 -7.94 -12.52 7.40
CA CYS A 9 -6.96 -12.70 8.46
C CYS A 9 -6.43 -11.32 8.86
N ASN A 10 -6.97 -10.77 9.94
CA ASN A 10 -6.52 -9.47 10.44
C ASN A 10 -5.01 -9.48 10.72
N SER A 11 -4.39 -8.32 10.50
CA SER A 11 -2.96 -8.20 10.72
C SER A 11 -2.55 -8.52 12.14
N ARG A 12 -1.46 -9.28 12.26
CA ARG A 12 -0.77 -9.46 13.54
C ARG A 12 -0.21 -8.14 14.05
N PHE A 13 0.16 -7.23 13.15
CA PHE A 13 0.81 -5.99 13.49
C PHE A 13 -0.24 -4.87 13.59
N HIS A 14 -0.25 -4.18 14.72
CA HIS A 14 -1.22 -3.11 14.94
C HIS A 14 -0.95 -1.88 14.05
N LYS A 15 0.28 -1.72 13.55
CA LYS A 15 0.69 -0.65 12.64
C LYS A 15 1.29 -1.28 11.40
N ASN A 16 0.46 -1.44 10.38
CA ASN A 16 0.91 -1.91 9.08
C ASN A 16 1.76 -0.83 8.41
N ILE A 17 2.77 -1.27 7.65
CA ILE A 17 3.60 -0.38 6.85
C ILE A 17 2.85 -0.13 5.54
N GLY A 18 2.64 1.14 5.20
CA GLY A 18 2.05 1.56 3.93
C GLY A 18 3.09 2.23 3.04
N LYS A 19 2.69 2.53 1.80
CA LYS A 19 3.50 3.38 0.90
C LYS A 19 3.58 4.82 1.39
N TYR A 20 2.51 5.31 1.99
CA TYR A 20 2.39 6.67 2.46
C TYR A 20 2.18 6.72 3.97
N THR A 21 2.76 7.72 4.61
CA THR A 21 2.45 8.13 5.98
C THR A 21 1.50 9.32 5.96
N VAL A 22 0.51 9.29 6.83
CA VAL A 22 -0.49 10.36 6.98
C VAL A 22 -0.44 10.90 8.39
N SER A 23 -0.29 12.22 8.50
CA SER A 23 -0.30 12.93 9.78
C SER A 23 -1.23 14.14 9.73
N LEU A 24 -1.74 14.52 10.89
CA LEU A 24 -2.53 15.74 11.07
C LEU A 24 -1.66 16.79 11.74
N LYS A 25 -1.63 17.99 11.17
CA LYS A 25 -1.00 19.18 11.78
C LYS A 25 -1.86 19.69 12.94
N ASP A 26 -1.25 20.50 13.80
CA ASP A 26 -1.94 21.18 14.92
C ASP A 26 -3.06 22.14 14.48
N SER A 27 -3.10 22.52 13.19
CA SER A 27 -4.21 23.30 12.61
C SER A 27 -5.52 22.51 12.49
N CYS A 28 -5.51 21.19 12.69
CA CYS A 28 -6.70 20.36 12.64
C CYS A 28 -7.64 20.65 13.82
N PHE A 29 -8.86 21.13 13.53
CA PHE A 29 -9.91 21.28 14.53
C PHE A 29 -10.87 20.09 14.61
N HIS A 30 -10.46 18.93 14.07
CA HIS A 30 -11.25 17.69 14.06
C HIS A 30 -12.68 17.87 13.53
N CYS A 31 -12.86 18.46 12.34
CA CYS A 31 -14.19 18.55 11.70
C CYS A 31 -14.80 17.17 11.39
N GLY A 32 -13.97 16.21 10.97
CA GLY A 32 -14.41 14.85 10.62
C GLY A 32 -14.70 14.64 9.14
N LEU A 33 -14.61 15.68 8.32
CA LEU A 33 -14.83 15.58 6.88
C LEU A 33 -13.93 14.52 6.22
N CYS A 34 -12.69 14.36 6.69
CA CYS A 34 -11.76 13.33 6.19
C CYS A 34 -12.23 11.90 6.46
N VAL A 35 -13.00 11.67 7.53
CA VAL A 35 -13.60 10.37 7.89
C VAL A 35 -14.74 10.06 6.93
N GLU A 36 -15.58 11.04 6.62
CA GLU A 36 -16.74 10.87 5.74
C GLU A 36 -16.36 10.65 4.28
N ILE A 37 -15.33 11.36 3.80
CA ILE A 37 -14.98 11.32 2.37
C ILE A 37 -14.04 10.17 2.01
N CYS A 38 -13.30 9.60 2.95
CA CYS A 38 -12.26 8.61 2.64
C CYS A 38 -12.86 7.20 2.53
N PRO A 39 -12.98 6.62 1.32
CA PRO A 39 -13.58 5.29 1.16
C PRO A 39 -12.70 4.16 1.73
N TYR A 40 -11.44 4.46 2.03
CA TYR A 40 -10.46 3.49 2.52
C TYR A 40 -10.32 3.50 4.05
N CYS A 41 -11.15 4.28 4.75
CA CYS A 41 -11.17 4.36 6.22
C CYS A 41 -9.78 4.62 6.83
N VAL A 42 -8.97 5.45 6.16
CA VAL A 42 -7.67 5.91 6.69
C VAL A 42 -7.87 6.76 7.94
N PHE A 43 -8.95 7.53 7.96
CA PHE A 43 -9.35 8.32 9.11
C PHE A 43 -10.53 7.63 9.79
N ASP A 44 -10.53 7.68 11.11
CA ASP A 44 -11.61 7.17 11.93
C ASP A 44 -11.95 8.18 13.03
N ARG A 45 -13.18 8.10 13.53
CA ARG A 45 -13.65 8.85 14.69
C ARG A 45 -14.47 7.89 15.55
N ILE A 46 -13.95 7.60 16.74
CA ILE A 46 -14.65 6.76 17.69
C ILE A 46 -15.91 7.49 18.18
N ASP A 47 -17.04 6.81 18.17
CA ASP A 47 -18.31 7.36 18.66
C ASP A 47 -18.18 7.87 20.10
N GLY A 48 -18.75 9.05 20.36
CA GLY A 48 -18.64 9.72 21.65
C GLY A 48 -17.38 10.57 21.83
N PHE A 49 -16.42 10.51 20.90
CA PHE A 49 -15.24 11.36 20.89
C PHE A 49 -15.31 12.43 19.80
N ASN A 50 -15.06 13.68 20.18
CA ASN A 50 -14.94 14.81 19.24
C ASN A 50 -13.51 15.01 18.73
N HIS A 51 -12.79 13.91 18.46
CA HIS A 51 -11.47 13.95 17.85
C HIS A 51 -11.36 12.90 16.75
N VAL A 52 -10.53 13.19 15.75
CA VAL A 52 -10.16 12.22 14.71
C VAL A 52 -9.03 11.36 15.28
N SER A 53 -9.19 10.05 15.19
CA SER A 53 -8.20 9.07 15.64
C SER A 53 -6.89 9.20 14.85
N ILE A 54 -5.84 8.55 15.36
CA ILE A 54 -4.57 8.45 14.64
C ILE A 54 -4.84 7.78 13.27
N PRO A 55 -4.46 8.41 12.14
CA PRO A 55 -4.76 7.85 10.82
C PRO A 55 -4.09 6.49 10.60
N ASN A 56 -4.83 5.54 10.03
CA ASN A 56 -4.30 4.29 9.53
C ASN A 56 -3.57 4.52 8.19
N SER A 57 -2.33 4.97 8.28
CA SER A 57 -1.47 5.32 7.14
C SER A 57 -1.32 4.17 6.14
N ALA A 58 -1.37 2.91 6.58
CA ALA A 58 -1.22 1.74 5.73
C ALA A 58 -2.26 1.64 4.61
N GLY A 59 -3.46 2.18 4.83
CA GLY A 59 -4.55 2.19 3.85
C GLY A 59 -4.52 3.38 2.89
N CYS A 60 -3.58 4.31 3.04
CA CYS A 60 -3.54 5.51 2.23
C CYS A 60 -2.98 5.23 0.83
N LEU A 61 -3.72 5.64 -0.21
CA LEU A 61 -3.24 5.59 -1.61
C LEU A 61 -2.47 6.85 -2.03
N GLY A 62 -2.39 7.84 -1.13
CA GLY A 62 -1.65 9.07 -1.35
C GLY A 62 -2.22 9.95 -2.47
N PRO A 63 -1.38 10.46 -3.39
CA PRO A 63 -1.79 11.40 -4.44
C PRO A 63 -2.68 10.74 -5.50
N ASP A 64 -2.75 9.41 -5.59
CA ASP A 64 -3.60 8.69 -6.54
C ASP A 64 -5.09 9.03 -6.32
N CYS A 65 -5.46 9.35 -5.08
CA CYS A 65 -6.80 9.82 -4.74
C CYS A 65 -7.21 11.14 -5.42
N LYS A 66 -6.27 11.90 -6.02
CA LYS A 66 -6.55 13.15 -6.76
C LYS A 66 -7.47 12.95 -7.96
N GLU A 67 -7.41 11.77 -8.58
CA GLU A 67 -8.26 11.44 -9.73
C GLU A 67 -9.73 11.25 -9.31
N GLY A 68 -9.97 10.98 -8.03
CA GLY A 68 -11.30 10.74 -7.47
C GLY A 68 -11.90 11.93 -6.72
N PRO A 69 -13.21 11.89 -6.44
CA PRO A 69 -13.90 12.94 -5.67
C PRO A 69 -13.54 12.94 -4.18
N TYR A 70 -12.69 12.04 -3.70
CA TYR A 70 -12.43 11.79 -2.27
C TYR A 70 -11.03 12.27 -1.82
N TYR A 71 -10.37 13.13 -2.59
CA TYR A 71 -9.05 13.64 -2.22
C TYR A 71 -9.12 14.53 -0.97
N CYS A 72 -8.64 13.99 0.15
CA CYS A 72 -8.88 14.55 1.47
C CYS A 72 -8.11 15.83 1.77
N THR A 73 -6.90 16.00 1.23
CA THR A 73 -6.05 17.18 1.47
C THR A 73 -6.70 18.44 0.88
N THR A 74 -7.20 18.39 -0.36
CA THR A 74 -7.89 19.52 -1.00
C THR A 74 -9.23 19.85 -0.34
N LYS A 75 -9.92 18.85 0.20
CA LYS A 75 -11.21 19.06 0.89
C LYS A 75 -11.05 19.55 2.32
N CYS A 76 -9.85 19.47 2.91
CA CYS A 76 -9.62 19.92 4.27
C CYS A 76 -9.74 21.46 4.35
N PRO A 77 -10.67 22.01 5.16
CA PRO A 77 -10.89 23.46 5.22
C PRO A 77 -9.71 24.26 5.78
N VAL A 78 -8.76 23.59 6.44
CA VAL A 78 -7.61 24.19 7.14
C VAL A 78 -6.26 23.59 6.70
N ASP A 79 -6.25 22.82 5.59
CA ASP A 79 -5.05 22.16 5.05
C ASP A 79 -4.19 21.45 6.12
N ALA A 80 -4.86 20.72 7.03
CA ALA A 80 -4.22 20.08 8.16
C ALA A 80 -3.69 18.67 7.85
N ILE A 81 -4.04 18.07 6.71
CA ILE A 81 -3.67 16.70 6.35
C ILE A 81 -2.33 16.72 5.60
N LYS A 82 -1.33 16.03 6.12
CA LYS A 82 -0.03 15.86 5.49
C LYS A 82 0.12 14.40 5.04
N ILE A 83 0.44 14.20 3.77
CA ILE A 83 0.70 12.89 3.17
C ILE A 83 2.13 12.91 2.62
N GLU A 84 2.95 11.96 3.04
CA GLU A 84 4.34 11.82 2.60
C GLU A 84 4.64 10.35 2.28
N LEU A 85 5.67 10.09 1.48
CA LEU A 85 6.18 8.71 1.33
C LEU A 85 6.72 8.23 2.67
N ASP A 86 6.32 7.04 3.09
CA ASP A 86 6.79 6.45 4.33
C ASP A 86 8.30 6.18 4.23
N PRO A 87 9.14 6.70 5.16
CA PRO A 87 10.56 6.36 5.20
C PRO A 87 10.81 4.86 5.33
N GLN A 88 9.96 4.13 6.04
CA GLN A 88 10.08 2.68 6.20
C GLN A 88 9.84 1.97 4.87
N TRP A 89 8.85 2.42 4.09
CA TRP A 89 8.59 1.87 2.75
C TRP A 89 9.82 1.94 1.85
N LYS A 90 10.55 3.07 1.87
CA LYS A 90 11.76 3.26 1.05
C LYS A 90 12.89 2.30 1.39
N THR A 91 12.86 1.73 2.60
CA THR A 91 13.89 0.80 3.09
C THR A 91 13.50 -0.66 2.94
N LEU A 92 12.29 -0.95 2.47
CA LEU A 92 11.83 -2.33 2.30
C LEU A 92 12.36 -2.94 1.01
N GLY A 93 12.65 -4.24 1.08
CA GLY A 93 12.82 -5.07 -0.09
C GLY A 93 14.09 -4.83 -0.90
N ASP A 94 14.03 -5.27 -2.15
CA ASP A 94 15.08 -5.19 -3.15
C ASP A 94 14.44 -5.03 -4.56
N PHE A 95 15.23 -5.20 -5.62
CA PHE A 95 14.75 -5.04 -6.99
C PHE A 95 13.73 -6.11 -7.40
N ARG A 96 13.88 -7.33 -6.87
CA ARG A 96 13.00 -8.47 -7.13
C ARG A 96 11.75 -8.40 -6.24
N TRP A 97 11.93 -8.13 -4.95
CA TRP A 97 10.89 -7.90 -3.97
C TRP A 97 10.76 -6.42 -3.65
N THR A 98 10.16 -5.66 -4.56
CA THR A 98 9.97 -4.23 -4.34
C THR A 98 9.10 -3.97 -3.09
N PRO A 99 9.24 -2.80 -2.44
CA PRO A 99 8.34 -2.40 -1.35
C PRO A 99 6.85 -2.58 -1.67
N ASP A 100 6.44 -2.22 -2.89
CA ASP A 100 5.05 -2.35 -3.34
C ASP A 100 4.64 -3.82 -3.42
N LEU A 101 5.47 -4.69 -4.01
CA LEU A 101 5.23 -6.14 -4.02
C LEU A 101 5.07 -6.72 -2.61
N ILE A 102 5.94 -6.34 -1.68
CA ILE A 102 5.90 -6.87 -0.31
C ILE A 102 4.58 -6.49 0.38
N ILE A 103 4.20 -5.21 0.30
CA ILE A 103 2.98 -4.70 0.94
C ILE A 103 1.73 -5.29 0.29
N THR A 104 1.70 -5.37 -1.04
CA THR A 104 0.56 -5.89 -1.77
C THR A 104 0.38 -7.39 -1.56
N THR A 105 1.48 -8.16 -1.54
CA THR A 105 1.47 -9.59 -1.17
C THR A 105 0.90 -9.78 0.23
N TRP A 106 1.28 -8.91 1.17
CA TRP A 106 0.71 -8.95 2.52
C TRP A 106 -0.80 -8.64 2.50
N GLN A 107 -1.24 -7.58 1.83
CA GLN A 107 -2.67 -7.26 1.69
C GLN A 107 -3.48 -8.43 1.09
N GLN A 108 -2.94 -9.07 0.05
CA GLN A 108 -3.53 -10.26 -0.56
C GLN A 108 -3.60 -11.44 0.40
N ALA A 109 -2.56 -11.66 1.21
CA ALA A 109 -2.56 -12.72 2.21
C ALA A 109 -3.59 -12.47 3.33
N GLU A 110 -3.82 -11.22 3.72
CA GLU A 110 -4.82 -10.87 4.74
C GLU A 110 -6.24 -10.95 4.21
N THR A 111 -6.49 -10.44 3.00
CA THR A 111 -7.85 -10.21 2.50
C THR A 111 -8.31 -11.24 1.46
N GLY A 112 -7.38 -11.87 0.75
CA GLY A 112 -7.67 -12.67 -0.44
C GLY A 112 -8.12 -11.84 -1.65
N GLU A 113 -8.08 -10.51 -1.56
CA GLU A 113 -8.52 -9.59 -2.61
C GLU A 113 -7.34 -8.99 -3.38
N ILE A 114 -7.64 -8.41 -4.54
CA ILE A 114 -6.66 -7.63 -5.30
C ILE A 114 -6.27 -6.40 -4.46
N PRO A 115 -4.97 -6.09 -4.32
CA PRO A 115 -4.49 -4.94 -3.58
C PRO A 115 -5.11 -3.63 -4.07
N ARG A 116 -5.26 -2.68 -3.15
CA ARG A 116 -5.95 -1.42 -3.43
C ARG A 116 -4.99 -0.40 -4.05
N GLY A 117 -5.52 0.40 -4.98
CA GLY A 117 -4.79 1.50 -5.61
C GLY A 117 -3.79 1.04 -6.68
N ASN A 118 -2.84 1.91 -7.01
CA ASN A 118 -1.86 1.69 -8.09
C ASN A 118 -0.54 1.11 -7.56
N LEU A 119 -0.61 0.21 -6.57
CA LEU A 119 0.57 -0.51 -6.10
C LEU A 119 0.90 -1.66 -7.07
N GLU A 120 2.18 -1.84 -7.37
CA GLU A 120 2.63 -3.02 -8.14
C GLU A 120 2.51 -4.27 -7.27
N TYR A 121 1.91 -5.34 -7.82
CA TYR A 121 1.64 -6.58 -7.09
C TYR A 121 1.93 -7.87 -7.88
N ARG A 122 2.59 -7.78 -9.04
CA ARG A 122 2.74 -8.92 -9.98
C ARG A 122 4.19 -9.23 -10.33
N ILE A 123 4.99 -8.22 -10.66
CA ILE A 123 6.24 -8.40 -11.42
C ILE A 123 7.46 -7.89 -10.66
N GLY A 124 7.33 -6.82 -9.88
CA GLY A 124 8.48 -6.12 -9.29
C GLY A 124 9.31 -5.35 -10.31
N ALA A 125 10.46 -4.82 -9.88
CA ALA A 125 11.32 -4.00 -10.74
C ALA A 125 12.26 -4.83 -11.61
N SER A 126 12.47 -6.12 -11.27
CA SER A 126 13.28 -7.08 -12.03
C SER A 126 12.63 -7.62 -13.31
N GLY A 127 11.42 -7.18 -13.65
CA GLY A 127 10.73 -7.63 -14.86
C GLY A 127 10.17 -9.05 -14.79
N GLY A 128 9.95 -9.59 -13.59
CA GLY A 128 9.24 -10.86 -13.40
C GLY A 128 10.14 -12.06 -13.14
N GLY A 129 11.35 -11.83 -12.62
CA GLY A 129 12.31 -12.89 -12.30
C GLY A 129 11.81 -13.96 -11.32
N PHE A 130 10.67 -13.73 -10.63
CA PHE A 130 10.07 -14.71 -9.71
C PHE A 130 9.56 -15.97 -10.40
N ASP A 131 8.97 -15.81 -11.58
CA ASP A 131 8.45 -16.92 -12.40
C ASP A 131 9.48 -17.44 -13.42
N VAL A 132 10.68 -16.87 -13.44
CA VAL A 132 11.79 -17.35 -14.28
C VAL A 132 12.47 -18.51 -13.56
N PHE A 133 12.16 -19.73 -14.01
CA PHE A 133 12.92 -20.90 -13.61
C PHE A 133 14.20 -21.00 -14.44
N ASP A 134 15.35 -21.06 -13.77
CA ASP A 134 16.67 -21.21 -14.38
C ASP A 134 16.93 -22.68 -14.75
N PHE A 135 16.09 -23.23 -15.64
CA PHE A 135 16.37 -24.51 -16.28
C PHE A 135 16.49 -24.31 -17.79
N THR A 136 17.55 -24.89 -18.35
CA THR A 136 17.80 -24.92 -19.79
C THR A 136 16.93 -25.99 -20.44
N ILE A 137 16.09 -25.60 -21.39
CA ILE A 137 15.44 -26.52 -22.33
C ILE A 137 16.10 -26.26 -23.69
N ASP A 138 16.83 -27.25 -24.19
CA ASP A 138 17.51 -27.21 -25.49
C ASP A 138 18.30 -25.89 -25.72
N ASP A 139 18.18 -25.26 -26.90
CA ASP A 139 18.88 -24.03 -27.30
C ASP A 139 18.40 -22.75 -26.57
N VAL A 140 17.53 -22.86 -25.56
CA VAL A 140 17.06 -21.71 -24.78
C VAL A 140 17.77 -21.68 -23.42
N THR A 141 18.78 -20.80 -23.32
CA THR A 141 19.44 -20.50 -22.05
C THR A 141 18.64 -19.46 -21.27
N ALA A 142 18.17 -19.82 -20.08
CA ALA A 142 17.61 -18.86 -19.15
C ALA A 142 18.66 -17.81 -18.73
N ILE A 143 18.21 -16.59 -18.42
CA ILE A 143 19.07 -15.58 -17.80
C ILE A 143 19.32 -16.03 -16.36
N SER A 144 20.59 -16.13 -15.96
CA SER A 144 20.93 -16.56 -14.61
C SER A 144 20.34 -15.63 -13.57
N SER A 145 19.92 -16.19 -12.43
CA SER A 145 19.31 -15.43 -11.33
C SER A 145 20.18 -14.24 -10.89
N GLU A 146 21.51 -14.43 -10.89
CA GLU A 146 22.50 -13.40 -10.55
C GLU A 146 22.45 -12.19 -11.50
N LYS A 147 22.19 -12.41 -12.80
CA LYS A 147 22.09 -11.32 -13.79
C LYS A 147 20.77 -10.57 -13.72
N ILE A 148 19.73 -11.17 -13.15
CA ILE A 148 18.44 -10.50 -12.89
C ILE A 148 18.60 -9.50 -11.74
N ASP A 149 19.51 -9.81 -10.81
CA ASP A 149 19.81 -8.97 -9.64
C ASP A 149 20.90 -7.90 -9.96
N ASP A 150 21.64 -8.04 -11.06
CA ASP A 150 22.65 -7.06 -11.52
C ASP A 150 22.01 -5.88 -12.28
N ILE A 151 22.17 -4.69 -11.72
CA ILE A 151 21.51 -3.44 -12.15
C ILE A 151 22.28 -2.75 -13.29
N ILE A 152 21.59 -2.36 -14.37
CA ILE A 152 21.95 -1.17 -15.16
C ILE A 152 21.32 0.02 -14.45
N THR A 153 22.19 0.91 -13.94
CA THR A 153 21.86 2.15 -13.24
C THR A 153 21.41 3.24 -14.21
#